data_AF-A0A212ITQ4-F1
#
_entry.id   AF-A0A212ITQ4-F1
#
_cell.length_a   1.000
_cell.length_b   1.000
_cell.length_c   1.000
_cell.angle_alpha   90.00
_cell.angle_beta   90.00
_cell.angle_gamma   90.00
#
_symmetry.space_group_name_H-M   'P 1'
#
loop_
_entity.id
_entity.type
_entity.pdbx_description
1 polymer ?
#
loop_
_entity_poly.entity_id
_entity_poly.type
_entity_poly.pdbx_seq_one_letter_code
_entity_poly.pdbx_strand_id
1 'polypeptide(L)'
;MKPAQILFLLSLWVALPGFSQLNNSHNHLRPGDVLIKQQVEYRDPGNAGKDRLWDFSNLKTLNNAYTLTYSLPPLEGDSVYILG
;
A
#
# COMPACT_ATOMS: atom_id res chain seq x y z
N MET A 1 -2.09 -14.99 39.29
CA MET A 1 -1.23 -15.72 38.32
C MET A 1 0.17 -15.82 38.87
N LYS A 2 0.84 -16.95 38.70
CA LYS A 2 2.24 -17.10 39.12
C LYS A 2 3.12 -16.20 38.23
N PRO A 3 4.23 -15.65 38.74
CA PRO A 3 5.10 -14.75 37.97
C PRO A 3 5.59 -15.38 36.66
N ALA A 4 5.83 -16.69 36.64
CA ALA A 4 6.19 -17.44 35.43
C ALA A 4 5.11 -17.38 34.32
N GLN A 5 3.82 -17.36 34.69
CA GLN A 5 2.72 -17.27 33.72
C GLN A 5 2.62 -15.87 33.12
N ILE A 6 2.95 -14.83 33.91
CA ILE A 6 2.99 -13.44 33.46
C ILE A 6 4.14 -13.25 32.45
N LEU A 7 5.34 -13.77 32.78
CA LEU A 7 6.49 -13.77 31.88
C LEU A 7 6.22 -14.52 30.57
N PHE A 8 5.55 -15.67 30.64
CA PHE A 8 5.16 -16.43 29.45
C PHE A 8 4.21 -15.63 28.54
N LEU A 9 3.20 -14.96 29.10
CA LEU A 9 2.26 -14.14 28.32
C LEU A 9 2.92 -12.88 27.73
N LEU A 10 3.87 -12.26 28.44
CA LEU A 10 4.66 -11.13 27.92
C LEU A 10 5.55 -11.55 26.74
N SER A 11 6.09 -12.77 26.75
CA SER A 11 6.93 -13.27 25.65
C SER A 11 6.15 -13.48 24.34
N LEU A 12 4.86 -13.79 24.41
CA LEU A 12 3.97 -13.94 23.26
C LEU A 12 3.72 -12.63 22.51
N TRP A 13 3.75 -11.48 23.21
CA TRP A 13 3.53 -10.16 22.60
C TRP A 13 4.73 -9.68 21.78
N VAL A 14 5.95 -10.10 22.13
CA VAL A 14 7.19 -9.72 21.42
C VAL A 14 7.38 -10.53 20.13
N ALA A 15 6.71 -11.68 20.00
CA ALA A 15 6.88 -12.60 18.88
C ALA A 15 5.95 -12.33 17.68
N LEU A 16 5.04 -11.35 17.76
CA LEU A 16 4.18 -11.00 16.63
C LEU A 16 4.94 -10.10 15.66
N PRO A 17 5.25 -10.54 14.43
CA PRO A 17 5.88 -9.67 13.46
C PRO A 17 4.87 -8.60 13.03
N GLY A 18 4.99 -7.41 13.61
CA GLY A 18 4.27 -6.22 13.18
C GLY A 18 4.92 -5.65 11.92
N PHE A 19 4.63 -6.23 10.75
CA PHE A 19 5.02 -5.62 9.48
C PHE A 19 4.15 -4.39 9.22
N SER A 20 4.57 -3.23 9.73
CA SER A 20 3.92 -1.93 9.49
C SER A 20 4.23 -1.38 8.09
N GLN A 21 5.36 -1.79 7.51
CA GLN A 21 5.83 -1.24 6.24
C GLN A 21 5.36 -2.12 5.07
N LEU A 22 4.50 -1.54 4.24
CA LEU A 22 4.12 -2.12 2.96
C LEU A 22 5.39 -2.36 2.13
N ASN A 23 5.53 -3.57 1.61
CA ASN A 23 6.67 -3.93 0.76
C ASN A 23 6.20 -4.75 -0.45
N ASN A 24 6.99 -4.73 -1.51
CA ASN A 24 6.61 -5.41 -2.76
C ASN A 24 6.58 -6.93 -2.65
N SER A 25 7.34 -7.55 -1.74
CA SER A 25 7.31 -9.02 -1.60
C SER A 25 6.01 -9.53 -0.98
N HIS A 26 5.41 -8.78 -0.05
CA HIS A 26 4.24 -9.20 0.71
C HIS A 26 2.96 -8.43 0.35
N ASN A 27 3.07 -7.29 -0.35
CA ASN A 27 1.95 -6.40 -0.69
C ASN A 27 1.93 -6.02 -2.19
N HIS A 28 2.48 -6.87 -3.06
CA HIS A 28 2.32 -6.67 -4.50
C HIS A 28 0.85 -6.79 -4.91
N LEU A 29 0.46 -5.97 -5.88
CA LEU A 29 -0.82 -6.09 -6.57
C LEU A 29 -0.84 -7.37 -7.41
N ARG A 30 -1.96 -8.08 -7.38
CA ARG A 30 -2.19 -9.32 -8.13
C ARG A 30 -3.28 -9.13 -9.19
N PRO A 31 -3.30 -9.95 -10.24
CA PRO A 31 -4.41 -9.97 -11.18
C PRO A 31 -5.74 -10.18 -10.45
N GLY A 32 -6.73 -9.33 -10.76
CA GLY A 32 -8.04 -9.33 -10.11
C GLY A 32 -8.14 -8.47 -8.86
N ASP A 33 -7.03 -7.95 -8.33
CA ASP A 33 -7.09 -6.94 -7.28
C ASP A 33 -7.72 -5.65 -7.81
N VAL A 34 -8.52 -5.03 -6.94
CA VAL A 34 -9.24 -3.78 -7.22
C VAL A 34 -8.71 -2.71 -6.28
N LEU A 35 -8.07 -1.69 -6.84
CA LEU A 35 -7.52 -0.59 -6.06
C LEU A 35 -8.48 0.58 -6.07
N ILE A 36 -9.02 0.91 -4.90
CA ILE A 36 -9.83 2.10 -4.69
C ILE A 36 -8.89 3.26 -4.38
N LYS A 37 -8.90 4.29 -5.22
CA LYS A 37 -8.08 5.49 -5.07
C LYS A 37 -8.94 6.73 -4.89
N GLN A 38 -8.37 7.73 -4.25
CA GLN A 38 -8.92 9.06 -4.16
C GLN A 38 -8.11 9.99 -5.08
N GLN A 39 -8.81 10.85 -5.82
CA GLN A 39 -8.21 11.91 -6.62
C GLN A 39 -8.44 13.24 -5.93
N VAL A 40 -7.36 13.97 -5.70
CA VAL A 40 -7.37 15.34 -5.17
C VAL A 40 -6.89 16.31 -6.24
N GLU A 41 -7.15 17.60 -6.03
CA GLU A 41 -6.67 18.64 -6.92
C GLU A 41 -5.14 18.71 -6.95
N TYR A 42 -4.58 19.13 -8.09
CA TYR A 42 -3.15 19.33 -8.19
C TYR A 42 -2.73 20.54 -7.35
N ARG A 43 -1.62 20.39 -6.63
CA ARG A 43 -0.91 21.48 -5.96
C ARG A 43 0.58 21.31 -6.19
N ASP A 44 1.23 22.43 -6.49
CA ASP A 44 2.68 22.47 -6.62
C ASP A 44 3.33 22.01 -5.29
N PRO A 45 4.18 20.96 -5.30
CA PRO A 45 4.82 20.45 -4.10
C PRO A 45 5.92 21.39 -3.57
N GLY A 46 6.21 22.49 -4.27
CA GLY A 46 7.31 23.38 -3.99
C GLY A 46 8.65 22.72 -4.27
N ASN A 47 9.70 23.31 -3.71
CA ASN A 47 11.07 22.89 -3.95
C ASN A 47 11.33 21.45 -3.43
N ALA A 48 12.20 20.70 -4.11
CA ALA A 48 12.72 19.42 -3.61
C ALA A 48 13.79 19.62 -2.50
N GLY A 49 13.94 18.68 -1.57
CA GLY A 49 14.95 18.77 -0.51
C GLY A 49 14.85 17.69 0.56
N LYS A 50 15.92 17.53 1.35
CA LYS A 50 15.98 16.62 2.51
C LYS A 50 15.20 17.23 3.69
N ASP A 51 14.59 16.38 4.51
CA ASP A 51 13.90 16.77 5.76
C ASP A 51 12.75 17.77 5.56
N ARG A 52 12.03 17.65 4.43
CA ARG A 52 10.83 18.45 4.11
C ARG A 52 9.55 17.65 4.30
N LEU A 53 8.56 18.30 4.90
CA LEU A 53 7.19 17.79 5.02
C LEU A 53 6.29 18.50 4.00
N TRP A 54 5.69 17.72 3.12
CA TRP A 54 4.63 18.21 2.24
C TRP A 54 3.27 18.03 2.92
N ASP A 55 2.62 19.14 3.22
CA ASP A 55 1.27 19.13 3.79
C ASP A 55 0.22 19.27 2.68
N PHE A 56 -0.49 18.17 2.44
CA PHE A 56 -1.58 18.07 1.47
C PHE A 56 -2.96 17.92 2.14
N SER A 57 -3.06 18.18 3.45
CA SER A 57 -4.30 17.99 4.22
C SER A 57 -5.47 18.86 3.74
N ASN A 58 -5.16 19.99 3.11
CA ASN A 58 -6.15 20.97 2.64
C ASN A 58 -6.51 20.82 1.15
N LEU A 59 -6.07 19.76 0.47
CA LEU A 59 -6.41 19.56 -0.94
C LEU A 59 -7.88 19.22 -1.12
N LYS A 60 -8.54 19.90 -2.05
CA LYS A 60 -9.90 19.55 -2.44
C LYS A 60 -9.93 18.18 -3.10
N THR A 61 -10.86 17.34 -2.68
CA THR A 61 -11.09 16.05 -3.35
C THR A 61 -11.90 16.28 -4.63
N LEU A 62 -11.38 15.78 -5.75
CA LEU A 62 -12.04 15.80 -7.05
C LEU A 62 -12.85 14.52 -7.27
N ASN A 63 -12.33 13.38 -6.82
CA ASN A 63 -13.03 12.10 -6.84
C ASN A 63 -12.72 11.31 -5.57
N ASN A 64 -13.76 11.05 -4.77
CA ASN A 64 -13.61 10.35 -3.49
C ASN A 64 -13.25 8.87 -3.65
N ALA A 65 -13.66 8.24 -4.75
CA ALA A 65 -13.42 6.84 -5.02
C ALA A 65 -13.45 6.60 -6.53
N TYR A 66 -12.28 6.41 -7.13
CA TYR A 66 -12.17 5.81 -8.44
C TYR A 66 -11.51 4.45 -8.35
N THR A 67 -11.97 3.55 -9.18
CA THR A 67 -11.55 2.15 -9.18
C THR A 67 -10.53 1.94 -10.30
N LEU A 68 -9.38 1.37 -9.94
CA LEU A 68 -8.44 0.82 -10.91
C LEU A 68 -8.45 -0.71 -10.83
N THR A 69 -8.54 -1.34 -11.98
CA THR A 69 -8.47 -2.80 -12.12
C THR A 69 -7.23 -3.16 -12.90
N TYR A 70 -6.46 -4.10 -12.39
CA TYR A 70 -5.29 -4.64 -13.09
C TYR A 70 -5.65 -5.99 -13.71
N SER A 71 -5.55 -6.08 -15.03
CA SER A 71 -5.71 -7.31 -15.79
C SER A 71 -4.35 -7.79 -16.31
N LEU A 72 -4.25 -9.09 -16.58
CA LEU A 72 -3.12 -9.62 -17.33
C LEU A 72 -3.09 -9.00 -18.74
N PRO A 73 -1.90 -8.84 -19.35
CA PRO A 73 -1.81 -8.45 -20.74
C PRO A 73 -2.54 -9.48 -21.62
N PRO A 74 -3.09 -9.07 -22.77
CA PRO A 74 -3.60 -10.02 -23.74
C PRO A 74 -2.49 -10.97 -24.17
N LEU A 75 -2.85 -12.25 -24.32
CA LEU A 75 -1.96 -13.29 -24.80
C LEU A 75 -2.10 -13.43 -26.32
N GLU A 76 -0.98 -13.54 -27.02
CA GLU A 76 -0.91 -14.08 -28.38
C GLU A 76 -0.62 -15.58 -28.30
N GLY A 77 -1.58 -16.40 -28.75
CA GLY A 77 -1.54 -17.84 -28.55
C GLY A 77 -1.54 -18.22 -27.06
N ASP A 78 -0.79 -19.26 -26.70
CA ASP A 78 -0.85 -19.84 -25.35
C ASP A 78 0.20 -19.28 -24.38
N SER A 79 1.13 -18.40 -24.82
CA SER A 79 2.32 -18.07 -24.00
C SER A 79 2.95 -16.71 -24.21
N VAL A 80 2.55 -15.92 -25.21
CA VAL A 80 3.24 -14.66 -25.54
C VAL A 80 2.43 -13.48 -25.00
N TYR A 81 3.01 -12.69 -24.10
CA TYR A 81 2.39 -11.45 -23.64
C TYR A 81 2.58 -10.35 -24.68
N ILE A 82 1.49 -9.74 -25.12
CA ILE A 82 1.57 -8.50 -25.91
C ILE A 82 1.66 -7.34 -24.91
N LEU A 83 2.87 -6.82 -24.74
CA LEU A 83 3.11 -5.57 -24.02
C LEU A 83 3.12 -4.44 -25.05
N GLY A 84 2.13 -3.54 -24.95
CA GLY A 84 2.04 -2.32 -25.76
C GLY A 84 2.91 -1.20 -25.24
#